data_AF-A0A0H2X2I7-F1
#
_entry.id   AF-A0A0H2X2I7-F1
#
_cell.length_a   1.000
_cell.length_b   1.000
_cell.length_c   1.000
_cell.angle_alpha   90.00
_cell.angle_beta   90.00
_cell.angle_gamma   90.00
#
_symmetry.space_group_name_H-M   'P 1'
#
loop_
_entity.id
_entity.type
_entity.pdbx_description
1 polymer ?
#
loop_
_entity_poly.entity_id
_entity_poly.type
_entity_poly.pdbx_seq_one_letter_code
_entity_poly.pdbx_strand_id
1 'polypeptide(L)'
;MECLQQDTGVEAEQVQVQQQEENAVPVTSQRVSITQAAKLHNVTRQAIYVAIKQKKLKASKTTRWEIDLQDLEDYRRNRYSRAKSTYQGELLFDNEKGFYSVGQVASMLDVPEQKIYYATRIGAMKGERRGSAWVIHVSEVDRYRNDYLKKEAERKGKSLAAMREGFEALGADLLADAENFIS
;
A
#
# COMPACT_ATOMS: atom_id res chain seq x y z
N MET A 1 -56.85 -42.49 -2.80
CA MET A 1 -55.63 -42.98 -2.14
C MET A 1 -54.48 -42.47 -3.00
N GLU A 2 -53.96 -41.27 -2.72
CA GLU A 2 -52.84 -41.04 -1.76
C GLU A 2 -51.52 -41.54 -2.38
N CYS A 3 -50.40 -40.82 -2.48
CA CYS A 3 -50.01 -39.47 -2.07
C CYS A 3 -48.78 -39.08 -2.93
N LEU A 4 -48.62 -37.78 -3.16
CA LEU A 4 -47.42 -37.10 -3.65
C LEU A 4 -46.25 -37.24 -2.66
N GLN A 5 -45.04 -36.85 -3.13
CA GLN A 5 -43.78 -36.52 -2.40
C GLN A 5 -42.73 -37.65 -2.37
N GLN A 6 -41.43 -37.41 -2.58
CA GLN A 6 -40.60 -36.21 -2.55
C GLN A 6 -39.28 -36.46 -3.32
N ASP A 7 -38.84 -35.46 -4.09
CA ASP A 7 -37.44 -35.32 -4.54
C ASP A 7 -36.55 -34.95 -3.35
N THR A 8 -35.43 -35.65 -3.16
CA THR A 8 -34.36 -35.25 -2.23
C THR A 8 -33.11 -34.92 -3.04
N GLY A 9 -32.97 -33.66 -3.42
CA GLY A 9 -31.72 -33.07 -3.90
C GLY A 9 -30.80 -32.77 -2.71
N VAL A 10 -29.61 -33.34 -2.73
CA VAL A 10 -28.58 -33.15 -1.68
C VAL A 10 -27.80 -31.88 -1.97
N GLU A 11 -27.52 -31.15 -0.89
CA GLU A 11 -27.28 -29.73 -0.81
C GLU A 11 -25.92 -29.29 -1.37
N ALA A 12 -25.96 -28.27 -2.24
CA ALA A 12 -24.78 -27.48 -2.59
C ALA A 12 -24.59 -26.40 -1.52
N GLU A 13 -23.59 -26.59 -0.67
CA GLU A 13 -23.16 -25.66 0.37
C GLU A 13 -22.56 -24.40 -0.28
N GLN A 14 -23.41 -23.40 -0.51
CA GLN A 14 -23.00 -22.05 -0.87
C GLN A 14 -22.67 -21.27 0.42
N VAL A 15 -21.38 -21.09 0.68
CA VAL A 15 -20.89 -20.17 1.71
C VAL A 15 -21.26 -18.73 1.30
N GLN A 16 -22.38 -18.25 1.83
CA GLN A 16 -22.78 -16.86 1.82
C GLN A 16 -21.89 -16.09 2.79
N VAL A 17 -20.97 -15.27 2.27
CA VAL A 17 -20.38 -14.18 3.06
C VAL A 17 -21.34 -12.99 2.97
N GLN A 18 -22.37 -13.02 3.81
CA GLN A 18 -23.12 -11.84 4.21
C GLN A 18 -22.34 -11.14 5.33
N GLN A 19 -21.84 -9.93 5.05
CA GLN A 19 -21.52 -8.93 6.07
C GLN A 19 -21.95 -7.57 5.49
N GLN A 20 -23.23 -7.24 5.68
CA GLN A 20 -23.74 -6.35 6.73
C GLN A 20 -23.76 -4.87 6.27
N GLU A 21 -24.80 -4.57 5.49
CA GLU A 21 -25.41 -3.25 5.41
C GLU A 21 -26.24 -3.00 6.68
N GLU A 22 -25.66 -2.40 7.73
CA GLU A 22 -26.46 -1.81 8.82
C GLU A 22 -25.78 -0.57 9.38
N ASN A 23 -26.19 0.59 8.86
CA ASN A 23 -26.62 1.78 9.62
C ASN A 23 -26.83 2.94 8.64
N ALA A 24 -27.97 2.93 7.95
CA ALA A 24 -28.45 4.07 7.18
C ALA A 24 -28.94 5.16 8.15
N VAL A 25 -28.00 5.91 8.72
CA VAL A 25 -28.28 7.25 9.25
C VAL A 25 -28.76 8.08 8.06
N PRO A 26 -29.86 8.85 8.16
CA PRO A 26 -30.30 9.70 7.06
C PRO A 26 -29.22 10.75 6.84
N VAL A 27 -28.34 10.49 5.88
CA VAL A 27 -27.26 11.39 5.50
C VAL A 27 -27.97 12.62 4.94
N THR A 28 -28.09 13.65 5.76
CA THR A 28 -28.42 14.97 5.27
C THR A 28 -27.45 15.22 4.12
N SER A 29 -27.97 15.44 2.90
CA SER A 29 -27.17 15.75 1.72
C SER A 29 -26.55 17.13 1.91
N GLN A 30 -25.60 17.19 2.84
CA GLN A 30 -24.95 18.41 3.25
C GLN A 30 -24.00 18.76 2.10
N ARG A 31 -24.42 19.79 1.37
CA ARG A 31 -23.69 20.33 0.23
C ARG A 31 -22.75 21.42 0.69
N VAL A 32 -21.52 21.36 0.21
CA VAL A 32 -20.48 22.34 0.50
C VAL A 32 -20.05 23.07 -0.76
N SER A 33 -19.72 24.35 -0.60
CA SER A 33 -19.11 25.13 -1.67
C SER A 33 -17.66 24.70 -1.93
N ILE A 34 -17.13 25.00 -3.12
CA ILE A 34 -15.73 24.74 -3.47
C ILE A 34 -14.75 25.30 -2.43
N THR A 35 -15.01 26.52 -1.94
CA THR A 35 -14.14 27.16 -0.93
C THR A 35 -14.16 26.40 0.39
N GLN A 36 -15.32 25.90 0.79
CA GLN A 36 -15.46 25.13 2.03
C GLN A 36 -14.82 23.75 1.89
N ALA A 37 -15.04 23.07 0.76
CA ALA A 37 -14.39 21.80 0.44
C ALA A 37 -12.85 21.92 0.44
N ALA A 38 -12.32 23.01 -0.13
CA ALA A 38 -10.89 23.28 -0.12
C ALA A 38 -10.31 23.43 1.30
N LYS A 39 -11.03 24.14 2.18
CA LYS A 39 -10.64 24.29 3.59
C LYS A 39 -10.72 22.97 4.36
N LEU A 40 -11.78 22.19 4.17
CA LEU A 40 -11.99 20.91 4.87
C LEU A 40 -10.87 19.90 4.58
N HIS A 41 -10.39 19.84 3.33
CA HIS A 41 -9.32 18.90 2.94
C HIS A 41 -7.93 19.53 2.87
N ASN A 42 -7.77 20.76 3.39
CA ASN A 42 -6.52 21.51 3.38
C ASN A 42 -5.84 21.52 1.99
N VAL A 43 -6.61 21.83 0.95
CA VAL A 43 -6.13 21.94 -0.43
C VAL A 43 -6.48 23.29 -1.05
N THR A 44 -5.82 23.64 -2.16
CA THR A 44 -6.17 24.84 -2.90
C THR A 44 -7.51 24.67 -3.62
N ARG A 45 -8.24 25.78 -3.82
CA ARG A 45 -9.46 25.79 -4.66
C ARG A 45 -9.18 25.25 -6.07
N GLN A 46 -7.99 25.52 -6.61
CA GLN A 46 -7.56 25.01 -7.90
C GLN A 46 -7.51 23.48 -7.94
N ALA A 47 -7.05 22.82 -6.88
CA ALA A 47 -7.05 21.36 -6.80
C ALA A 47 -8.48 20.79 -6.88
N ILE A 48 -9.45 21.44 -6.24
CA ILE A 48 -10.87 21.06 -6.33
C ILE A 48 -11.42 21.28 -7.75
N TYR A 49 -11.11 22.42 -8.38
CA TYR A 49 -11.50 22.67 -9.78
C TYR A 49 -10.94 21.61 -10.74
N VAL A 50 -9.66 21.26 -10.59
CA VAL A 50 -9.01 20.23 -11.40
C VAL A 50 -9.65 18.87 -11.16
N ALA A 51 -10.01 18.52 -9.92
CA ALA A 51 -10.69 17.27 -9.59
C ALA A 51 -12.06 17.14 -10.28
N ILE A 52 -12.85 18.22 -10.27
CA ILE A 52 -14.14 18.29 -10.97
C ILE A 52 -13.92 18.17 -12.48
N LYS A 53 -12.96 18.92 -13.04
CA LYS A 53 -12.64 18.90 -14.48
C LYS A 53 -12.19 17.52 -14.95
N GLN A 54 -11.44 16.79 -14.13
CA GLN A 54 -10.98 15.41 -14.39
C GLN A 54 -12.07 14.35 -14.14
N LYS A 55 -13.31 14.75 -13.78
CA LYS A 55 -14.43 13.86 -13.42
C LYS A 55 -14.11 12.90 -12.25
N LYS A 56 -13.13 13.25 -11.41
CA LYS A 56 -12.74 12.46 -10.23
C LYS A 56 -13.57 12.81 -9.00
N LEU A 57 -14.15 14.00 -8.99
CA LEU A 57 -15.05 14.49 -7.96
C LEU A 57 -16.35 14.95 -8.62
N LYS A 58 -17.48 14.45 -8.14
CA LYS A 58 -18.80 14.87 -8.62
C LYS A 58 -19.15 16.21 -7.97
N ALA A 59 -19.69 17.11 -8.79
CA ALA A 59 -20.19 18.39 -8.33
C ALA A 59 -21.39 18.77 -9.18
N SER A 60 -22.39 19.37 -8.56
CA SER A 60 -23.55 19.90 -9.25
C SER A 60 -23.47 21.43 -9.28
N LYS A 61 -24.00 22.03 -10.36
CA LYS A 61 -24.09 23.47 -10.50
C LYS A 61 -25.55 23.88 -10.51
N THR A 62 -26.00 24.48 -9.41
CA THR A 62 -27.27 25.20 -9.36
C THR A 62 -27.00 26.67 -9.69
N THR A 63 -26.82 27.53 -8.69
CA THR A 63 -26.33 28.91 -8.88
C THR A 63 -24.81 28.99 -8.74
N ARG A 64 -24.26 28.14 -7.87
CA ARG A 64 -22.82 27.96 -7.60
C ARG A 64 -22.48 26.47 -7.66
N TRP A 65 -21.18 26.16 -7.78
CA TRP A 65 -20.71 24.79 -7.67
C TRP A 65 -20.86 24.28 -6.24
N GLU A 66 -21.58 23.19 -6.10
CA GLU A 66 -21.83 22.51 -4.83
C GLU A 66 -21.41 21.05 -4.94
N ILE A 67 -20.79 20.55 -3.88
CA ILE A 67 -20.24 19.21 -3.78
C ILE A 67 -20.91 18.54 -2.60
N ASP A 68 -21.36 17.31 -2.78
CA ASP A 68 -21.91 16.50 -1.70
C ASP A 68 -20.76 16.04 -0.77
N LEU A 69 -20.93 16.13 0.55
CA LEU A 69 -19.87 15.77 1.51
C LEU A 69 -19.40 14.32 1.34
N GLN A 70 -20.31 13.40 0.99
CA GLN A 70 -19.98 12.00 0.77
C GLN A 70 -19.00 11.83 -0.40
N ASP A 71 -19.30 12.44 -1.55
CA ASP A 71 -18.43 12.41 -2.73
C ASP A 71 -17.05 13.02 -2.43
N LEU A 72 -17.00 14.02 -1.55
CA LEU A 72 -15.76 14.67 -1.15
C LEU A 72 -14.88 13.76 -0.28
N GLU A 73 -15.47 13.03 0.67
CA GLU A 73 -14.75 12.06 1.49
C GLU A 73 -14.34 10.82 0.68
N ASP A 74 -15.17 10.36 -0.25
CA ASP A 74 -14.83 9.30 -1.20
C ASP A 74 -13.65 9.71 -2.08
N TYR A 75 -13.64 10.96 -2.57
CA TYR A 75 -12.52 11.50 -3.32
C TYR A 75 -11.24 11.57 -2.47
N ARG A 76 -11.34 11.93 -1.18
CA ARG A 76 -10.19 11.94 -0.26
C ARG A 76 -9.59 10.54 -0.13
N ARG A 77 -10.43 9.54 0.15
CA ARG A 77 -10.02 8.13 0.29
C ARG A 77 -9.35 7.60 -0.98
N ASN A 78 -9.87 7.99 -2.14
CA ASN A 78 -9.41 7.49 -3.43
C ASN A 78 -8.35 8.36 -4.12
N ARG A 79 -7.97 9.52 -3.57
CA ARG A 79 -7.06 10.50 -4.21
C ARG A 79 -5.75 9.89 -4.71
N TYR A 80 -5.22 8.93 -3.97
CA TYR A 80 -3.94 8.27 -4.25
C TYR A 80 -4.09 6.77 -4.58
N SER A 81 -5.31 6.29 -4.81
CA SER A 81 -5.53 4.87 -5.10
C SER A 81 -4.90 4.52 -6.46
N ARG A 82 -3.73 3.90 -6.39
CA ARG A 82 -2.96 3.41 -7.55
C ARG A 82 -3.60 2.18 -8.20
N ALA A 83 -4.49 1.49 -7.49
CA ALA A 83 -5.13 0.24 -7.92
C ALA A 83 -5.97 0.37 -9.20
N LYS A 84 -6.47 1.57 -9.53
CA LYS A 84 -7.26 1.84 -10.75
C LYS A 84 -6.45 2.51 -11.86
N SER A 85 -5.12 2.60 -11.70
CA SER A 85 -4.28 3.27 -12.68
C SER A 85 -4.14 2.41 -13.94
N THR A 86 -4.49 2.95 -15.10
CA THR A 86 -4.35 2.28 -16.40
C THR A 86 -3.29 2.96 -17.26
N TYR A 87 -2.51 2.21 -18.03
CA TYR A 87 -1.57 2.71 -19.02
C TYR A 87 -1.82 2.02 -20.36
N GLN A 88 -2.03 2.81 -21.43
CA GLN A 88 -2.37 2.29 -22.77
C GLN A 88 -3.60 1.36 -22.81
N GLY A 89 -4.57 1.55 -21.91
CA GLY A 89 -5.81 0.76 -21.86
C GLY A 89 -5.74 -0.49 -20.98
N GLU A 90 -4.56 -0.85 -20.46
CA GLU A 90 -4.38 -1.97 -19.53
C GLU A 90 -4.15 -1.49 -18.09
N LEU A 91 -4.51 -2.33 -17.11
CA LEU A 91 -4.20 -2.07 -15.70
C LEU A 91 -2.67 -2.01 -15.49
N LEU A 92 -2.20 -0.95 -14.85
CA LEU A 92 -0.78 -0.70 -14.62
C LEU A 92 -0.18 -1.67 -13.61
N PHE A 93 -0.98 -2.08 -12.62
CA PHE A 93 -0.63 -3.04 -11.58
C PHE A 93 -1.65 -4.17 -11.64
N ASP A 94 -1.35 -5.16 -12.48
CA ASP A 94 -2.16 -6.35 -12.66
C ASP A 94 -1.55 -7.47 -11.81
N ASN A 95 -2.15 -7.72 -10.65
CA ASN A 95 -1.67 -8.74 -9.72
C ASN A 95 -1.81 -10.15 -10.30
N GLU A 96 -2.79 -10.40 -11.17
CA GLU A 96 -2.99 -11.71 -11.80
C GLU A 96 -1.89 -12.02 -12.80
N LYS A 97 -1.44 -11.01 -13.54
CA LYS A 97 -0.28 -11.09 -14.43
C LYS A 97 1.06 -10.96 -13.71
N GLY A 98 1.06 -10.80 -12.38
CA GLY A 98 2.27 -10.70 -11.56
C GLY A 98 3.00 -9.35 -11.65
N PHE A 99 2.32 -8.27 -12.03
CA PHE A 99 2.87 -6.91 -12.10
C PHE A 99 2.47 -6.07 -10.89
N TYR A 100 3.46 -5.67 -10.11
CA TYR A 100 3.26 -4.98 -8.84
C TYR A 100 3.87 -3.57 -8.82
N SER A 101 3.28 -2.70 -8.02
CA SER A 101 3.84 -1.39 -7.68
C SER A 101 4.96 -1.50 -6.65
N VAL A 102 5.83 -0.48 -6.60
CA VAL A 102 6.91 -0.37 -5.59
C VAL A 102 6.39 -0.53 -4.15
N GLY A 103 5.25 0.08 -3.81
CA GLY A 103 4.66 -0.03 -2.47
C GLY A 103 4.10 -1.42 -2.16
N GLN A 104 3.49 -2.08 -3.16
CA GLN A 104 3.06 -3.48 -3.02
C GLN A 104 4.26 -4.40 -2.80
N VAL A 105 5.33 -4.23 -3.58
CA VAL A 105 6.57 -5.02 -3.43
C VAL A 105 7.21 -4.79 -2.07
N ALA A 106 7.24 -3.55 -1.58
CA ALA A 106 7.75 -3.20 -0.25
C ALA A 106 6.97 -3.92 0.85
N SER A 107 5.64 -3.94 0.74
CA SER A 107 4.76 -4.67 1.67
C SER A 107 4.98 -6.19 1.60
N MET A 108 5.18 -6.75 0.41
CA MET A 108 5.45 -8.19 0.22
C MET A 108 6.80 -8.62 0.82
N LEU A 109 7.81 -7.76 0.73
CA LEU A 109 9.17 -8.03 1.19
C LEU A 109 9.39 -7.61 2.65
N ASP A 110 8.42 -6.96 3.29
CA ASP A 110 8.53 -6.35 4.61
C ASP A 110 9.74 -5.41 4.72
N VAL A 111 9.90 -4.55 3.73
CA VAL A 111 10.97 -3.53 3.70
C VAL A 111 10.39 -2.14 3.41
N PRO A 112 11.04 -1.05 3.86
CA PRO A 112 10.57 0.30 3.55
C PRO A 112 10.49 0.55 2.03
N GLU A 113 9.43 1.25 1.58
CA GLU A 113 9.22 1.57 0.16
C GLU A 113 10.42 2.26 -0.48
N GLN A 114 11.08 3.14 0.27
CA GLN A 114 12.28 3.85 -0.18
C GLN A 114 13.38 2.87 -0.61
N LYS A 115 13.56 1.75 0.09
CA LYS A 115 14.59 0.76 -0.24
C LYS A 115 14.32 0.12 -1.60
N ILE A 116 13.07 -0.23 -1.89
CA ILE A 116 12.66 -0.78 -3.19
C ILE A 116 12.79 0.26 -4.30
N TYR A 117 12.40 1.51 -4.04
CA TYR A 117 12.56 2.60 -4.99
C TYR A 117 14.03 2.77 -5.41
N TYR A 118 14.94 2.81 -4.44
CA TYR A 118 16.37 2.92 -4.71
C TYR A 118 16.91 1.67 -5.40
N ALA A 119 16.55 0.46 -4.96
CA ALA A 119 16.97 -0.79 -5.58
C ALA A 119 16.57 -0.86 -7.06
N THR A 120 15.36 -0.39 -7.38
CA THR A 120 14.88 -0.32 -8.77
C THR A 120 15.65 0.75 -9.56
N ARG A 121 15.88 1.93 -8.96
CA ARG A 121 16.58 3.05 -9.63
C ARG A 121 18.05 2.76 -9.94
N ILE A 122 18.75 2.04 -9.06
CA ILE A 122 20.17 1.68 -9.24
C ILE A 122 20.33 0.39 -10.07
N GLY A 123 19.25 -0.27 -10.47
CA GLY A 123 19.27 -1.50 -11.27
C GLY A 123 19.51 -2.79 -10.48
N ALA A 124 19.48 -2.75 -9.14
CA ALA A 124 19.56 -3.97 -8.31
C ALA A 124 18.29 -4.84 -8.41
N MET A 125 17.16 -4.22 -8.70
CA MET A 125 15.89 -4.87 -9.03
C MET A 125 15.45 -4.39 -10.41
N LYS A 126 15.06 -5.30 -11.32
CA LYS A 126 14.57 -4.86 -12.62
C LYS A 126 13.13 -4.40 -12.47
N GLY A 127 12.87 -3.18 -12.93
CA GLY A 127 11.53 -2.64 -13.04
C GLY A 127 11.33 -2.05 -14.43
N GLU A 128 10.11 -2.13 -14.93
CA GLU A 128 9.70 -1.46 -16.16
C GLU A 128 9.13 -0.09 -15.85
N ARG A 129 9.51 0.92 -16.64
CA ARG A 129 8.94 2.25 -16.52
C ARG A 129 7.70 2.36 -17.39
N ARG A 130 6.52 2.43 -16.78
CA ARG A 130 5.24 2.63 -17.47
C ARG A 130 4.67 4.01 -17.09
N GLY A 131 4.96 5.00 -17.92
CA GLY A 131 4.64 6.41 -17.65
C GLY A 131 5.39 6.97 -16.44
N SER A 132 4.65 7.43 -15.43
CA SER A 132 5.21 8.01 -14.20
C SER A 132 5.50 6.97 -13.09
N ALA A 133 5.21 5.69 -13.33
CA ALA A 133 5.34 4.62 -12.35
C ALA A 133 6.38 3.58 -12.75
N TRP A 134 6.99 2.96 -11.72
CA TRP A 134 7.76 1.74 -11.85
C TRP A 134 6.85 0.54 -11.59
N VAL A 135 6.93 -0.45 -12.47
CA VAL A 135 6.21 -1.72 -12.38
C VAL A 135 7.24 -2.83 -12.27
N ILE A 136 7.06 -3.72 -11.31
CA ILE A 136 8.01 -4.80 -11.00
C ILE A 136 7.27 -6.13 -11.17
N HIS A 137 7.87 -7.05 -11.92
CA HIS A 137 7.32 -8.38 -12.11
C HIS A 137 7.64 -9.27 -10.89
N VAL A 138 6.75 -10.21 -10.55
CA VAL A 138 6.90 -11.12 -9.38
C VAL A 138 8.23 -11.85 -9.36
N SER A 139 8.74 -12.28 -10.52
CA SER A 139 10.03 -12.98 -10.62
C SER A 139 11.20 -12.14 -10.10
N GLU A 140 11.13 -10.82 -10.25
CA GLU A 140 12.16 -9.90 -9.77
C GLU A 140 12.07 -9.69 -8.25
N VAL A 141 10.86 -9.75 -7.70
CA VAL A 141 10.62 -9.70 -6.25
C VAL A 141 11.26 -10.91 -5.58
N ASP A 142 11.03 -12.11 -6.10
CA ASP A 142 11.58 -13.35 -5.55
C ASP A 142 13.10 -13.42 -5.70
N ARG A 143 13.63 -13.01 -6.86
CA ARG A 143 15.09 -12.90 -7.05
C ARG A 143 15.71 -11.96 -6.03
N TYR A 144 15.14 -10.77 -5.85
CA TYR A 144 15.67 -9.78 -4.93
C TYR A 144 15.61 -10.26 -3.47
N ARG A 145 14.52 -10.95 -3.08
CA ARG A 145 14.41 -11.58 -1.76
C ARG A 145 15.54 -12.58 -1.52
N ASN A 146 15.76 -13.48 -2.47
CA ASN A 146 16.70 -14.58 -2.30
C ASN A 146 18.16 -14.15 -2.44
N ASP A 147 18.49 -13.36 -3.45
CA ASP A 147 19.88 -13.05 -3.77
C ASP A 147 20.42 -11.87 -2.98
N TYR A 148 19.58 -10.86 -2.73
CA TYR A 148 20.04 -9.60 -2.19
C TYR A 148 19.76 -9.49 -0.69
N LEU A 149 18.50 -9.69 -0.28
CA LEU A 149 18.12 -9.51 1.13
C LEU A 149 18.74 -10.56 2.05
N LYS A 150 18.77 -11.84 1.65
CA LYS A 150 19.44 -12.89 2.45
C LYS A 150 20.94 -12.62 2.60
N LYS A 151 21.64 -12.29 1.50
CA LYS A 151 23.07 -11.96 1.54
C LYS A 151 23.36 -10.67 2.30
N GLU A 152 22.45 -9.70 2.30
CA GLU A 152 22.59 -8.47 3.11
C GLU A 152 22.42 -8.79 4.60
N ALA A 153 21.44 -9.62 4.96
CA ALA A 153 21.23 -10.06 6.34
C ALA A 153 22.44 -10.83 6.88
N GLU A 154 22.99 -11.76 6.11
CA GLU A 154 24.20 -12.51 6.49
C GLU A 154 25.41 -11.59 6.69
N ARG A 155 25.61 -10.61 5.80
CA ARG A 155 26.71 -9.62 5.92
C ARG A 155 26.54 -8.76 7.17
N LYS A 156 25.33 -8.29 7.46
CA LYS A 156 25.04 -7.52 8.67
C LYS A 156 25.24 -8.37 9.92
N GLY A 157 24.79 -9.62 9.92
CA GLY A 157 25.01 -10.55 11.04
C GLY A 157 26.49 -10.74 11.35
N LYS A 158 27.32 -10.97 10.33
CA LYS A 158 28.78 -11.10 10.48
C LYS A 158 29.43 -9.81 11.00
N SER A 159 29.02 -8.66 10.47
CA SER A 159 29.53 -7.36 10.94
C SER A 159 29.16 -7.07 12.39
N LEU A 160 27.95 -7.44 12.81
CA LEU A 160 27.45 -7.20 14.15
C LEU A 160 28.10 -8.16 15.16
N ALA A 161 28.32 -9.41 14.76
CA ALA A 161 29.11 -10.38 15.53
C ALA A 161 30.56 -9.88 15.73
N ALA A 162 31.23 -9.43 14.67
CA ALA A 162 32.60 -8.90 14.75
C ALA A 162 32.70 -7.65 15.65
N MET A 163 31.70 -6.75 15.60
CA MET A 163 31.67 -5.59 16.51
C MET A 163 31.46 -6.02 17.97
N ARG A 164 30.63 -7.04 18.21
CA ARG A 164 30.40 -7.57 19.56
C ARG A 164 31.65 -8.21 20.13
N GLU A 165 32.33 -9.06 19.36
CA GLU A 165 33.59 -9.70 19.77
C GLU A 165 34.68 -8.64 20.06
N GLY A 166 34.78 -7.60 19.22
CA GLY A 166 35.71 -6.50 19.46
C GLY A 166 35.41 -5.71 20.74
N PHE A 167 34.13 -5.51 21.08
CA PHE A 167 33.73 -4.83 22.31
C PHE A 167 33.95 -5.69 23.56
N GLU A 168 33.65 -6.99 23.48
CA GLU A 168 33.90 -7.95 24.57
C GLU A 168 35.40 -8.10 24.86
N ALA A 169 36.25 -8.13 23.82
CA ALA A 169 37.71 -8.14 23.97
C ALA A 169 38.24 -6.87 24.65
N LEU A 170 37.77 -5.69 24.22
CA LEU A 170 38.16 -4.42 24.84
C LEU A 170 37.72 -4.31 26.30
N GLY A 171 36.54 -4.84 26.63
CA GLY A 171 36.01 -4.87 27.99
C GLY A 171 36.78 -5.84 28.90
N ALA A 172 37.24 -6.98 28.36
CA ALA A 172 38.08 -7.93 29.09
C ALA A 172 39.47 -7.37 29.39
N ASP A 173 40.11 -6.69 28.43
CA ASP A 173 41.40 -6.03 28.64
C ASP A 173 41.30 -4.94 29.73
N LEU A 174 40.23 -4.14 29.73
CA LEU A 174 40.03 -3.08 30.71
C LEU A 174 39.80 -3.59 32.14
N LEU A 175 39.19 -4.77 32.29
CA LEU A 175 39.02 -5.44 33.58
C LEU A 175 40.34 -6.07 34.06
N ALA A 176 41.11 -6.69 33.17
CA ALA A 176 42.42 -7.25 33.49
C ALA A 176 43.42 -6.15 33.94
N ASP A 177 43.40 -4.98 33.29
CA ASP A 177 44.22 -3.84 33.68
C ASP A 177 43.79 -3.25 35.05
N ALA A 178 42.50 -3.27 35.38
CA ALA A 178 42.00 -2.80 36.67
C ALA A 178 42.35 -3.74 37.83
N GLU A 179 42.35 -5.06 37.61
CA GLU A 179 42.75 -6.05 38.63
C GLU A 179 44.25 -5.99 38.94
N ASN A 180 45.08 -5.71 37.94
CA ASN A 180 46.53 -5.55 38.11
C ASN A 180 46.94 -4.27 38.87
N PHE A 181 46.06 -3.26 38.95
CA PHE A 181 46.33 -2.01 39.67
C PHE A 181 45.98 -2.07 41.17
N ILE A 182 45.29 -3.12 41.62
CA ILE A 182 44.78 -3.28 42.99
C ILE A 182 45.61 -4.30 43.80
N SER A 183 46.53 -5.03 43.16
CA SER A 183 47.52 -5.90 43.83
C SER A 183 48.85 -5.18 44.08
#